data_AF-A0A845L791-F1
#
_entry.id   AF-A0A845L791-F1
#
_cell.length_a   1.000
_cell.length_b   1.000
_cell.length_c   1.000
_cell.angle_alpha   90.00
_cell.angle_beta   90.00
_cell.angle_gamma   90.00
#
_symmetry.space_group_name_H-M   'P 1'
#
loop_
_entity.id
_entity.type
_entity.pdbx_description
1 polymer ?
#
loop_
_entity_poly.entity_id
_entity_poly.type
_entity_poly.pdbx_seq_one_letter_code
_entity_poly.pdbx_strand_id
1 'polypeptide(L)' 'MFSDQNWAKVRGGLYGAAVIVLLLGALLYGYQSRLGSLLLIGGGAWFVYLLVTRR' A
#
# COMPACT_ATOMS: atom_id res chain seq x y z
N MET A 1 9.30 27.28 -1.37
CA MET A 1 9.36 26.14 -0.44
C MET A 1 8.16 25.23 -0.73
N PHE A 2 8.38 24.11 -1.41
CA PHE A 2 7.37 23.04 -1.43
C PHE A 2 7.29 22.52 0.00
N SER A 3 6.29 23.00 0.75
CA SER A 3 6.16 22.78 2.20
C SER A 3 6.24 21.30 2.54
N ASP A 4 7.09 20.93 3.50
CA ASP A 4 7.21 19.58 4.05
C ASP A 4 5.86 18.99 4.50
N GLN A 5 4.87 19.84 4.79
CA GLN A 5 3.49 19.44 5.06
C GLN A 5 2.78 18.83 3.85
N ASN A 6 3.02 19.33 2.64
CA ASN A 6 2.45 18.76 1.41
C ASN A 6 3.04 17.37 1.14
N TRP A 7 4.34 17.21 1.38
CA TRP A 7 5.03 15.91 1.29
C TRP A 7 4.52 14.91 2.32
N ALA A 8 4.26 15.34 3.56
CA ALA A 8 3.67 14.50 4.60
C ALA A 8 2.24 14.07 4.25
N LYS A 9 1.42 14.97 3.69
CA LYS A 9 0.03 14.70 3.28
C LYS A 9 -0.05 13.72 2.11
N VAL A 10 0.77 13.93 1.07
CA VAL A 10 0.86 13.01 -0.08
C VAL A 10 1.37 11.64 0.37
N ARG A 11 2.38 11.58 1.25
CA ARG A 11 2.86 10.32 1.84
C ARG A 11 1.79 9.62 2.68
N GLY A 12 1.05 10.35 3.51
CA GLY A 12 -0.08 9.80 4.26
C GLY A 12 -1.13 9.16 3.35
N GLY A 13 -1.44 9.81 2.22
CA GLY A 13 -2.32 9.26 1.18
C GLY A 13 -1.78 7.96 0.56
N LEU A 14 -0.47 7.87 0.32
CA LEU A 14 0.16 6.65 -0.22
C LEU A 14 0.09 5.47 0.75
N TYR A 15 0.28 5.69 2.05
CA TYR A 15 0.07 4.62 3.05
C TYR A 15 -1.40 4.18 3.09
N GLY A 16 -2.35 5.13 3.05
CA GLY A 16 -3.77 4.80 2.99
C GLY A 16 -4.14 3.98 1.76
N ALA A 17 -3.63 4.37 0.58
CA ALA A 17 -3.83 3.62 -0.66
C ALA A 17 -3.26 2.21 -0.59
N ALA A 18 -2.04 2.04 -0.06
CA ALA A 18 -1.42 0.72 0.08
C ALA A 18 -2.20 -0.20 1.04
N VAL A 19 -2.76 0.35 2.13
CA VAL A 19 -3.65 -0.41 3.03
C VAL A 19 -4.92 -0.85 2.33
N ILE A 20 -5.55 0.03 1.52
CA ILE A 20 -6.75 -0.33 0.74
C ILE A 20 -6.45 -1.47 -0.23
N VAL A 21 -5.30 -1.43 -0.92
CA VAL A 21 -4.87 -2.51 -1.83
C VAL A 21 -4.70 -3.83 -1.07
N LEU A 22 -4.13 -3.82 0.13
CA LEU A 22 -4.01 -5.01 0.97
C LEU A 22 -5.37 -5.57 1.40
N LEU A 23 -6.31 -4.71 1.79
CA LEU A 23 -7.67 -5.13 2.15
C LEU A 23 -8.42 -5.74 0.96
N LEU A 24 -8.30 -5.13 -0.21
CA LEU A 24 -8.86 -5.68 -1.45
C LEU A 24 -8.22 -7.01 -1.82
N GLY A 25 -6.90 -7.15 -1.65
CA GLY A 25 -6.19 -8.41 -1.85
C GLY A 25 -6.66 -9.51 -0.90
N ALA A 26 -6.89 -9.18 0.38
CA ALA A 26 -7.40 -10.12 1.38
C ALA A 26 -8.82 -10.57 1.06
N LEU A 27 -9.69 -9.64 0.64
CA LEU A 27 -11.04 -9.96 0.21
C LEU A 27 -11.03 -10.86 -1.03
N LEU A 28 -10.21 -10.51 -2.03
CA LEU A 28 -10.07 -11.28 -3.26
C LEU A 28 -9.45 -12.67 -3.00
N TYR A 29 -8.58 -12.81 -2.00
CA TYR A 29 -8.00 -14.09 -1.62
C TYR A 29 -9.06 -15.10 -1.17
N GLY A 30 -10.11 -14.64 -0.48
CA GLY A 30 -11.24 -15.48 -0.09
C GLY A 30 -12.07 -15.98 -1.27
N TYR A 31 -12.10 -15.24 -2.39
CA TYR A 31 -12.84 -15.62 -3.60
C TYR A 31 -11.96 -16.40 -4.60
N GLN A 32 -10.77 -15.88 -4.89
CA GLN A 32 -9.83 -16.41 -5.86
C GLN A 32 -8.41 -16.36 -5.30
N SER A 33 -8.06 -17.40 -4.55
CA SER A 33 -6.83 -17.51 -3.76
C SER A 33 -5.56 -17.14 -4.54
N ARG A 34 -5.38 -17.63 -5.77
CA ARG A 34 -4.19 -17.31 -6.60
C ARG A 34 -4.02 -15.81 -6.90
N LEU A 35 -5.09 -15.13 -7.31
CA LEU A 35 -5.04 -13.71 -7.64
C LEU A 35 -4.93 -12.86 -6.37
N GLY A 36 -5.67 -13.22 -5.32
CA GLY A 36 -5.56 -12.56 -4.02
C GLY A 36 -4.15 -12.66 -3.43
N SER A 37 -3.49 -13.81 -3.54
CA SER A 37 -2.09 -13.97 -3.08
C SER A 37 -1.14 -13.05 -3.83
N LEU A 38 -1.24 -12.98 -5.16
CA LEU A 38 -0.40 -12.10 -5.97
C LEU A 38 -0.61 -10.63 -5.58
N LEU A 39 -1.86 -10.24 -5.38
CA LEU A 39 -2.22 -8.88 -5.00
C LEU A 39 -1.77 -8.53 -3.58
N LEU A 40 -1.84 -9.48 -2.64
CA LEU A 40 -1.33 -9.33 -1.28
C LEU A 40 0.20 -9.25 -1.23
N ILE A 41 0.91 -10.07 -2.01
CA ILE A 41 2.38 -10.03 -2.08
C ILE A 41 2.82 -8.69 -2.71
N GLY A 42 2.20 -8.28 -3.81
CA GLY A 42 2.50 -7.01 -4.47
C GLY A 42 2.17 -5.79 -3.59
N GLY A 43 0.97 -5.76 -3.00
CA GLY A 43 0.55 -4.70 -2.09
C GLY A 43 1.41 -4.64 -0.83
N GLY A 44 1.80 -5.80 -0.29
CA GLY A 44 2.67 -5.91 0.88
C GLY A 44 4.09 -5.42 0.59
N ALA A 45 4.67 -5.82 -0.54
CA ALA A 45 5.97 -5.33 -0.99
C ALA A 45 5.96 -3.81 -1.18
N TRP A 46 4.89 -3.26 -1.77
CA TRP A 46 4.75 -1.81 -1.93
C TRP A 46 4.58 -1.07 -0.59
N PHE A 47 3.80 -1.63 0.33
CA PHE A 47 3.65 -1.07 1.69
C PHE A 47 4.99 -1.04 2.43
N VAL A 48 5.77 -2.12 2.37
CA VAL A 48 7.11 -2.20 2.96
C VAL A 48 8.06 -1.21 2.26
N TYR A 49 8.02 -1.11 0.94
CA TYR A 49 8.79 -0.11 0.20
C TYR A 49 8.48 1.31 0.67
N LEU A 50 7.21 1.66 0.83
CA LEU A 50 6.82 2.97 1.38
C LEU A 50 7.35 3.16 2.80
N LEU A 51 7.38 2.11 3.63
CA LEU A 51 7.90 2.17 5.00
C LEU A 51 9.42 2.38 5.04
N VAL A 52 10.17 1.65 4.21
CA VAL A 52 11.64 1.64 4.17
C VAL A 52 12.19 2.92 3.51
N THR A 53 11.55 3.39 2.45
CA THR A 53 11.96 4.61 1.71
C THR A 53 11.58 5.90 2.46
N ARG A 54 11.37 5.82 3.80
CA ARG A 54 11.17 6.96 4.71
C ARG A 54 12.46 7.69 5.08
N ARG A 55 13.65 7.17 4.74
CA ARG A 55 14.91 7.94 4.81
C ARG A 55 15.01 8.88 3.62
#